data_AF-A0A1G1NA48-F1
#
_entry.id   AF-A0A1G1NA48-F1
#
_cell.length_a   1.000
_cell.length_b   1.000
_cell.length_c   1.000
_cell.angle_alpha   90.00
_cell.angle_beta   90.00
_cell.angle_gamma   90.00
#
_symmetry.space_group_name_H-M   'P 1'
#
loop_
_entity.id
_entity.type
_entity.pdbx_description
1 polymer ?
#
loop_
_entity_poly.entity_id
_entity_poly.type
_entity_poly.pdbx_seq_one_letter_code
_entity_poly.pdbx_strand_id
1 'polypeptide(L)'
;MKYPQLDFTAKEKLLQQSIENDPDLDTAYNDLAWLYAQEGTHLTEALELIDKALSYDPESAAYLDTKGEVLYRLGRFEEAIAIAEELVERDPEKDYFRQQLQKFREGVLLEQSI
;
A
#
# COMPACT_ATOMS: atom_id res chain seq x y z
N MET A 1 -18.17 1.51 21.75
CA MET A 1 -17.55 2.78 21.30
C MET A 1 -16.90 2.52 19.94
N LYS A 2 -17.55 2.91 18.84
CA LYS A 2 -16.93 2.92 17.52
C LYS A 2 -16.31 4.30 17.36
N TYR A 3 -14.99 4.37 17.25
CA TYR A 3 -14.33 5.58 16.78
C TYR A 3 -15.03 6.02 15.48
N PRO A 4 -15.46 7.28 15.33
CA PRO A 4 -15.90 7.74 14.03
C PRO A 4 -14.68 7.62 13.12
N GLN A 5 -14.77 6.71 12.15
CA GLN A 5 -13.88 6.72 10.99
C GLN A 5 -13.80 8.19 10.55
N LEU A 6 -12.60 8.77 10.52
CA LEU A 6 -12.42 10.02 9.79
C LEU A 6 -12.97 9.73 8.39
N ASP A 7 -13.91 10.55 7.90
CA ASP A 7 -14.37 10.37 6.53
C ASP A 7 -13.15 10.47 5.59
N PHE A 8 -13.17 9.69 4.51
CA PHE A 8 -12.04 9.57 3.57
C PHE A 8 -11.45 10.94 3.21
N THR A 9 -12.33 11.91 2.92
CA THR A 9 -11.99 13.28 2.55
C THR A 9 -11.23 14.03 3.64
N ALA A 10 -11.64 13.90 4.91
CA ALA A 10 -10.93 14.51 6.03
C ALA A 10 -9.53 13.91 6.21
N LYS A 11 -9.39 12.59 6.00
CA LYS A 11 -8.10 11.91 6.15
C LYS A 11 -7.15 12.25 5.00
N GLU A 12 -7.66 12.23 3.77
CA GLU A 12 -6.95 12.66 2.57
C GLU A 12 -6.41 14.08 2.75
N LYS A 13 -7.28 15.02 3.12
CA LYS A 13 -6.89 16.41 3.33
C LYS A 13 -5.82 16.58 4.41
N LEU A 14 -5.93 15.85 5.52
CA LEU A 14 -4.95 15.92 6.60
C LEU A 14 -3.56 15.44 6.14
N LEU A 15 -3.51 14.36 5.35
CA LEU A 15 -2.28 13.81 4.82
C LEU A 15 -1.65 14.72 3.76
N GLN A 16 -2.46 15.29 2.86
CA GLN A 16 -2.02 16.31 1.91
C GLN A 16 -1.41 17.53 2.62
N GLN A 17 -2.08 18.04 3.66
CA GLN A 17 -1.55 19.13 4.48
C GLN A 17 -0.26 18.75 5.21
N SER A 18 -0.11 17.48 5.62
CA SER A 18 1.12 17.01 6.28
C SER A 18 2.29 17.05 5.30
N ILE A 19 2.08 16.59 4.06
CA ILE A 19 3.07 16.65 2.97
C ILE A 19 3.41 18.11 2.60
N GLU A 20 2.42 19.01 2.56
CA GLU A 20 2.65 20.43 2.29
C GLU A 20 3.49 21.11 3.38
N ASN A 21 3.24 20.77 4.64
CA ASN A 21 3.95 21.36 5.79
C ASN A 21 5.35 20.76 5.97
N ASP A 22 5.52 19.47 5.67
CA ASP A 22 6.78 18.75 5.77
C ASP A 22 6.96 17.80 4.57
N PRO A 23 7.57 18.28 3.47
CA PRO A 23 7.81 17.49 2.27
C PRO A 23 8.82 16.34 2.44
N ASP A 24 9.52 16.27 3.58
CA ASP A 24 10.45 15.19 3.89
C ASP A 24 9.83 14.12 4.80
N LEU A 25 8.56 14.29 5.18
CA LEU A 25 7.80 13.30 5.95
C LEU A 25 7.36 12.12 5.06
N ASP A 26 8.30 11.22 4.81
CA ASP A 26 8.14 9.98 4.04
C ASP A 26 6.91 9.15 4.47
N THR A 27 6.63 9.06 5.77
CA THR A 27 5.46 8.33 6.29
C THR A 27 4.13 8.91 5.80
N ALA A 28 4.02 10.22 5.57
CA ALA A 28 2.79 10.84 5.09
C ALA A 28 2.48 10.46 3.63
N TYR A 29 3.52 10.29 2.80
CA TYR A 29 3.38 9.77 1.45
C TYR A 29 2.88 8.31 1.47
N ASN A 30 3.46 7.47 2.33
CA ASN A 30 3.01 6.08 2.50
C ASN A 30 1.55 6.02 2.98
N ASP A 31 1.18 6.80 3.99
CA ASP A 31 -0.18 6.78 4.56
C ASP A 31 -1.24 7.24 3.56
N LEU A 32 -0.91 8.20 2.69
CA LEU A 32 -1.79 8.66 1.61
C LEU A 32 -1.91 7.60 0.50
N ALA A 33 -0.79 6.98 0.11
CA ALA A 33 -0.81 5.87 -0.85
C ALA A 33 -1.67 4.70 -0.34
N TRP A 34 -1.51 4.33 0.92
CA TRP A 34 -2.32 3.29 1.57
C TRP A 34 -3.80 3.68 1.59
N LEU A 35 -4.14 4.92 1.94
CA LEU A 35 -5.51 5.40 1.95
C LEU A 35 -6.17 5.27 0.56
N TYR A 36 -5.48 5.69 -0.49
CA TYR A 36 -5.94 5.54 -1.87
C TYR A 36 -6.11 4.08 -2.29
N ALA A 37 -5.19 3.19 -1.89
CA ALA A 37 -5.30 1.76 -2.17
C ALA A 37 -6.49 1.10 -1.45
N GLN A 38 -6.79 1.51 -0.21
CA GLN A 38 -7.93 1.00 0.56
C GLN A 38 -9.27 1.39 -0.06
N GLU A 39 -9.37 2.62 -0.56
CA GLU A 39 -10.60 3.14 -1.18
C GLU A 39 -10.71 2.79 -2.67
N GLY A 40 -9.65 2.27 -3.28
CA GLY A 40 -9.63 1.91 -4.70
C GLY A 40 -9.68 3.12 -5.64
N THR A 41 -9.22 4.28 -5.18
CA THR A 41 -9.21 5.55 -5.93
C THR A 41 -7.79 6.06 -6.10
N HIS A 42 -7.56 6.98 -7.04
CA HIS A 42 -6.26 7.64 -7.29
C HIS A 42 -5.06 6.67 -7.35
N LEU A 43 -5.26 5.44 -7.86
CA LEU A 43 -4.28 4.37 -7.73
C LEU A 43 -2.94 4.67 -8.43
N THR A 44 -2.96 5.41 -9.54
CA THR A 44 -1.73 5.87 -10.19
C THR A 44 -0.96 6.86 -9.31
N GLU A 45 -1.66 7.79 -8.67
CA GLU A 45 -1.05 8.72 -7.71
C GLU A 45 -0.54 7.98 -6.47
N ALA A 46 -1.28 6.98 -5.98
CA ALA A 46 -0.84 6.12 -4.88
C ALA A 46 0.49 5.44 -5.19
N LEU A 47 0.71 5.03 -6.44
CA LEU A 47 1.99 4.45 -6.86
C LEU A 47 3.13 5.47 -6.83
N GLU A 48 2.90 6.69 -7.29
CA GLU A 48 3.88 7.78 -7.23
C GLU A 48 4.24 8.15 -5.78
N LEU A 49 3.23 8.22 -4.91
CA LEU A 49 3.38 8.51 -3.49
C LEU A 49 4.20 7.42 -2.78
N ILE A 50 3.90 6.14 -3.03
CA ILE A 50 4.66 5.06 -2.38
C ILE A 50 6.08 4.93 -2.93
N ASP A 51 6.30 5.20 -4.22
CA ASP A 51 7.64 5.28 -4.79
C ASP A 51 8.45 6.45 -4.19
N LYS A 52 7.78 7.57 -3.89
CA LYS A 52 8.38 8.68 -3.15
C LYS A 52 8.77 8.27 -1.73
N ALA A 53 7.90 7.59 -0.98
CA ALA A 53 8.24 7.08 0.37
C ALA A 53 9.42 6.09 0.33
N LEU A 54 9.41 5.14 -0.61
CA LEU A 54 10.50 4.18 -0.81
C LEU A 54 11.82 4.84 -1.25
N SER A 55 11.80 6.05 -1.80
CA SER A 55 13.04 6.79 -2.08
C SER A 55 13.78 7.26 -0.82
N TYR A 56 13.07 7.36 0.32
CA TYR A 56 13.65 7.68 1.63
C TYR A 56 14.11 6.43 2.37
N ASP A 57 13.28 5.38 2.38
CA ASP A 57 13.62 4.07 2.93
C ASP A 57 13.24 2.94 1.96
N PRO A 58 14.17 2.53 1.08
CA PRO A 58 13.93 1.50 0.08
C PRO A 58 13.67 0.10 0.67
N GLU A 59 14.10 -0.15 1.90
CA GLU A 59 13.98 -1.46 2.54
C GLU A 59 12.82 -1.52 3.53
N SER A 60 12.08 -0.43 3.74
CA SER A 60 10.93 -0.38 4.63
C SER A 60 9.89 -1.44 4.25
N ALA A 61 9.74 -2.44 5.11
CA ALA A 61 8.78 -3.51 4.90
C ALA A 61 7.33 -2.99 4.86
N ALA A 62 7.03 -1.89 5.57
CA ALA A 62 5.72 -1.26 5.55
C ALA A 62 5.44 -0.55 4.22
N TYR A 63 6.47 0.08 3.63
CA TYR A 63 6.32 0.78 2.35
C TYR A 63 6.23 -0.19 1.19
N LEU A 64 7.03 -1.27 1.23
CA LEU A 64 6.93 -2.37 0.28
C LEU A 64 5.55 -3.02 0.34
N ASP A 65 5.02 -3.30 1.53
CA ASP A 65 3.68 -3.87 1.69
C ASP A 65 2.58 -2.97 1.09
N THR A 66 2.65 -1.66 1.36
CA THR A 66 1.75 -0.66 0.75
C THR A 66 1.87 -0.64 -0.76
N LYS A 67 3.10 -0.70 -1.31
CA LYS A 67 3.32 -0.78 -2.76
C LYS A 67 2.71 -2.05 -3.36
N GLY A 68 2.84 -3.19 -2.68
CA GLY A 68 2.18 -4.44 -3.04
C GLY A 68 0.66 -4.26 -3.14
N GLU A 69 0.03 -3.62 -2.16
CA GLU A 69 -1.40 -3.35 -2.18
C GLU A 69 -1.80 -2.42 -3.34
N VAL A 70 -1.05 -1.35 -3.57
CA VAL A 70 -1.30 -0.41 -4.70
C VAL A 70 -1.20 -1.14 -6.04
N LEU A 71 -0.14 -1.94 -6.25
CA LEU A 71 0.05 -2.71 -7.48
C LEU A 71 -1.06 -3.73 -7.68
N TYR A 72 -1.48 -4.41 -6.62
CA TYR A 72 -2.60 -5.34 -6.65
C TYR A 72 -3.89 -4.64 -7.08
N ARG A 73 -4.20 -3.47 -6.51
CA ARG A 73 -5.37 -2.65 -6.87
C ARG A 73 -5.31 -2.14 -8.32
N LEU A 74 -4.10 -1.89 -8.85
CA LEU A 74 -3.86 -1.53 -10.24
C LEU A 74 -3.98 -2.71 -11.23
N GLY A 75 -4.20 -3.94 -10.75
CA GLY A 75 -4.20 -5.15 -11.57
C GLY A 75 -2.81 -5.62 -11.99
N ARG A 76 -1.74 -5.05 -11.41
CA ARG A 76 -0.34 -5.45 -11.63
C ARG A 76 0.04 -6.58 -10.68
N PHE A 77 -0.66 -7.70 -10.83
CA PHE A 77 -0.66 -8.77 -9.83
C PHE A 77 0.68 -9.48 -9.68
N GLU A 78 1.40 -9.71 -10.79
CA GLU A 78 2.69 -10.38 -10.76
C GLU A 78 3.71 -9.59 -9.92
N GLU A 79 3.70 -8.27 -10.04
CA GLU A 79 4.57 -7.39 -9.27
C GLU A 79 4.17 -7.32 -7.80
N ALA A 80 2.87 -7.30 -7.50
CA ALA A 80 2.37 -7.35 -6.13
C ALA A 80 2.76 -8.67 -5.43
N ILE A 81 2.64 -9.80 -6.13
CA ILE A 81 3.03 -11.12 -5.63
C ILE A 81 4.54 -11.17 -5.36
N ALA A 82 5.37 -10.66 -6.29
CA ALA A 82 6.82 -10.65 -6.11
C ALA A 82 7.25 -9.87 -4.85
N ILE A 83 6.62 -8.72 -4.58
CA ILE A 83 6.88 -7.95 -3.34
C ILE A 83 6.45 -8.75 -2.10
N ALA A 84 5.28 -9.39 -2.13
CA ALA A 84 4.81 -10.17 -0.99
C ALA A 84 5.68 -11.41 -0.74
N GLU A 85 6.23 -12.04 -1.79
CA GLU A 85 7.22 -13.11 -1.68
C GLU A 85 8.50 -12.63 -1.01
N GLU A 86 9.05 -11.49 -1.43
CA GLU A 86 10.22 -10.88 -0.80
C GLU A 86 9.98 -10.62 0.71
N LEU A 87 8.83 -10.06 1.07
CA LEU A 87 8.49 -9.79 2.48
C LEU A 87 8.39 -11.07 3.31
N VAL A 88 7.83 -12.14 2.75
CA VAL A 88 7.80 -13.46 3.40
C VAL A 88 9.20 -14.06 3.55
N GLU A 89 10.07 -13.89 2.55
CA GLU A 89 11.46 -14.36 2.65
C GLU A 89 12.26 -13.62 3.72
N ARG A 90 12.01 -12.31 3.88
CA ARG A 90 12.67 -11.46 4.87
C ARG A 90 12.21 -11.72 6.30
N ASP A 91 10.92 -11.98 6.48
CA ASP A 91 10.32 -12.28 7.79
C ASP A 91 9.32 -13.45 7.69
N PRO A 92 9.82 -14.69 7.62
CA PRO A 92 8.99 -15.86 7.38
C PRO A 92 8.05 -16.19 8.53
N GLU A 93 8.33 -15.70 9.75
CA GLU A 93 7.51 -15.94 10.94
C GLU A 93 6.32 -14.97 11.03
N LYS A 94 6.33 -13.88 10.26
CA LYS A 94 5.26 -12.90 10.26
C LYS A 94 4.08 -13.38 9.40
N ASP A 95 3.10 -13.97 10.08
CA ASP A 95 1.85 -14.47 9.50
C ASP A 95 1.16 -13.48 8.55
N TYR A 96 1.24 -12.19 8.86
CA TYR A 96 0.66 -11.14 8.04
C TYR A 96 1.16 -11.18 6.58
N PHE A 97 2.47 -11.33 6.35
CA PHE A 97 3.03 -11.35 4.99
C PHE A 97 2.61 -12.61 4.23
N ARG A 98 2.51 -13.75 4.92
CA ARG A 98 1.99 -14.99 4.32
C ARG A 98 0.53 -14.86 3.90
N GLN A 99 -0.29 -14.22 4.73
CA GLN A 99 -1.70 -13.93 4.42
C GLN A 99 -1.83 -12.96 3.25
N GLN A 100 -0.99 -11.92 3.20
CA GLN A 100 -0.97 -10.94 2.11
C GLN A 100 -0.59 -11.60 0.78
N LEU A 101 0.44 -12.44 0.77
CA LEU A 101 0.83 -13.23 -0.40
C LEU A 101 -0.29 -14.16 -0.87
N GLN A 102 -0.95 -14.86 0.07
CA GLN A 102 -2.08 -15.72 -0.24
C GLN A 102 -3.22 -14.93 -0.88
N LYS A 103 -3.59 -13.78 -0.30
CA LYS A 103 -4.63 -12.88 -0.81
C LYS A 103 -4.34 -12.48 -2.26
N PHE A 104 -3.10 -12.08 -2.56
CA PHE A 104 -2.73 -11.66 -3.91
C PHE A 104 -2.83 -12.81 -4.92
N ARG A 105 -2.38 -14.02 -4.56
CA ARG A 105 -2.48 -15.21 -5.42
C ARG A 105 -3.94 -15.62 -5.68
N GLU A 106 -4.78 -15.59 -4.65
CA GLU A 106 -6.21 -15.90 -4.79
C GLU A 106 -6.94 -14.88 -5.68
N GLY A 107 -6.59 -13.61 -5.56
CA GLY A 107 -7.10 -12.54 -6.41
C GLY A 107 -6.90 -12.79 -7.91
N VAL A 108 -5.70 -13.23 -8.29
CA VAL A 108 -5.37 -13.56 -9.69
C VAL A 108 -6.24 -14.68 -10.24
N LEU A 109 -6.47 -15.73 -9.43
CA LEU A 109 -7.27 -16.88 -9.85
C LEU A 109 -8.73 -16.49 -10.10
N LEU A 110 -9.27 -15.56 -9.29
CA LEU A 110 -10.63 -15.07 -9.46
C LEU A 110 -10.80 -14.24 -10.73
N GLU A 111 -9.86 -13.36 -11.06
CA GLU A 111 -9.88 -12.55 -12.28
C GLU A 111 -9.73 -13.40 -13.56
N GLN A 112 -8.94 -14.47 -13.51
CA GLN A 112 -8.77 -15.39 -14.65
C GLN A 112 -9.97 -16.33 -14.88
N SER A 113 -10.95 -16.34 -13.96
CA SER A 113 -12.12 -17.21 -14.00
C SER A 113 -13.38 -16.56 -14.62
N ILE A 114 -13.26 -15.33 -15.11
CA ILE A 114 -14.35 -14.50 -15.69
C ILE A 114 -14.14 -14.36 -17.20
#